data_AF-A0A8J7LSL0-F1
#
_entry.id   AF-A0A8J7LSL0-F1
#
_cell.length_a   1.000
_cell.length_b   1.000
_cell.length_c   1.000
_cell.angle_alpha   90.00
_cell.angle_beta   90.00
_cell.angle_gamma   90.00
#
_symmetry.space_group_name_H-M   'P 1'
#
loop_
_entity.id
_entity.type
_entity.pdbx_description
1 polymer ?
#
loop_
_entity_poly.entity_id
_entity_poly.type
_entity_poly.pdbx_seq_one_letter_code
_entity_poly.pdbx_strand_id
1 'polypeptide(L)'
;MSVLVSRLEGPLRRRAFIGGGVMTSAALLLTGCQSLPGFSLNEAVRRLLTISSQNAFAQLLQPGGFYDNELDRIPLPAQFGEGGAILGAVLRSPAFRDRLQRQLNIAAAQGAERAAPLVTDAIRNASFADATAIVRGGPRAATDYLRGNLGNALITAMVPEIGGALRLAQNDIVAQAIRAVSGVDVQGIATSVGRAANDVIWNAIGREEADIRANPRATNDPLLIGVFGLNGAL
;
A
#
# COMPACT_ATOMS: atom_id res chain seq x y z
N MET A 1 -39.89 -16.62 -77.77
CA MET A 1 -39.66 -17.93 -77.13
C MET A 1 -39.87 -17.75 -75.64
N SER A 2 -41.11 -17.92 -75.20
CA SER A 2 -41.69 -19.19 -74.70
C SER A 2 -41.49 -19.27 -73.17
N VAL A 3 -42.52 -18.91 -72.40
CA VAL A 3 -43.51 -19.85 -71.78
C VAL A 3 -42.93 -20.31 -70.42
N LEU A 4 -43.54 -20.09 -69.26
CA LEU A 4 -44.89 -20.41 -68.73
C LEU A 4 -45.23 -19.35 -67.65
N VAL A 5 -46.39 -18.70 -67.56
CA VAL A 5 -47.80 -19.14 -67.47
C VAL A 5 -48.09 -20.10 -66.32
N SER A 6 -48.94 -19.62 -65.39
CA SER A 6 -50.06 -20.31 -64.73
C SER A 6 -49.99 -20.11 -63.21
N ARG A 7 -50.74 -19.13 -62.67
CA ARG A 7 -52.14 -19.26 -62.24
C ARG A 7 -52.33 -20.37 -61.19
N LEU A 8 -52.94 -20.03 -60.06
CA LEU A 8 -54.37 -20.29 -59.82
C LEU A 8 -54.80 -19.74 -58.45
N GLU A 9 -55.84 -18.92 -58.48
CA GLU A 9 -56.65 -18.47 -57.35
C GLU A 9 -57.52 -19.63 -56.84
N GLY A 10 -57.85 -19.65 -55.54
CA GLY A 10 -58.91 -20.52 -55.02
C GLY A 10 -59.09 -20.47 -53.50
N PRO A 11 -60.32 -20.63 -52.98
CA PRO A 11 -60.86 -19.75 -51.95
C PRO A 11 -61.00 -20.36 -50.55
N LEU A 12 -61.31 -19.46 -49.61
CA LEU A 12 -61.70 -19.63 -48.21
C LEU A 12 -62.37 -20.97 -47.86
N ARG A 13 -61.90 -21.61 -46.77
CA ARG A 13 -62.71 -22.57 -46.03
C ARG A 13 -62.54 -22.40 -44.52
N ARG A 14 -63.57 -21.80 -43.94
CA ARG A 14 -63.84 -21.65 -42.50
C ARG A 14 -64.16 -23.02 -41.90
N ARG A 15 -63.29 -23.54 -41.03
CA ARG A 15 -63.65 -24.57 -40.05
C ARG A 15 -63.00 -24.22 -38.71
N ALA A 16 -63.87 -23.81 -37.80
CA ALA A 16 -63.58 -23.74 -36.38
C ALA A 16 -63.34 -25.16 -35.85
N PHE A 17 -62.26 -25.35 -35.11
CA PHE A 17 -62.13 -26.43 -34.13
C PHE A 17 -61.54 -25.82 -32.86
N ILE A 18 -62.38 -25.78 -31.83
CA ILE A 18 -62.02 -25.49 -30.46
C ILE A 18 -61.29 -26.73 -29.95
N GLY A 19 -60.02 -26.56 -29.58
CA GLY A 19 -59.22 -27.58 -28.91
C GLY A 19 -58.34 -26.89 -27.89
N GLY A 20 -58.70 -27.03 -26.61
CA GLY A 20 -57.93 -26.49 -25.50
C GLY A 20 -56.50 -27.04 -25.50
N GLY A 21 -55.53 -26.12 -25.50
CA GLY A 21 -54.12 -26.40 -25.35
C GLY A 21 -53.54 -25.35 -24.41
N VAL A 22 -53.07 -25.81 -23.26
CA VAL A 22 -52.56 -25.03 -22.13
C VAL A 22 -51.48 -24.06 -22.57
N MET A 23 -51.64 -22.78 -22.21
CA MET A 23 -50.59 -21.77 -22.24
C MET A 23 -49.50 -22.15 -21.23
N THR A 24 -48.45 -22.84 -21.66
CA THR A 24 -47.22 -22.99 -20.87
C THR A 24 -46.26 -21.85 -21.21
N SER A 25 -46.47 -20.72 -20.55
CA SER A 25 -45.50 -19.64 -20.45
C SER A 25 -44.27 -20.15 -19.69
N ALA A 26 -43.34 -20.79 -20.41
CA ALA A 26 -42.03 -21.15 -19.86
C ALA A 26 -41.11 -19.91 -19.83
N ALA A 27 -41.43 -18.96 -18.95
CA ALA A 27 -40.48 -17.97 -18.49
C ALA A 27 -39.53 -18.65 -17.49
N LEU A 28 -38.53 -19.37 -18.01
CA LEU A 28 -37.40 -19.80 -17.19
C LEU A 28 -36.58 -18.55 -16.86
N LEU A 29 -36.89 -17.96 -15.70
CA LEU A 29 -36.01 -17.08 -14.96
C LEU A 29 -34.72 -17.86 -14.65
N LEU A 30 -33.76 -17.81 -15.58
CA LEU A 30 -32.37 -18.12 -15.29
C LEU A 30 -31.87 -17.02 -14.35
N THR A 31 -32.17 -17.21 -13.07
CA THR A 31 -31.46 -16.62 -11.96
C THR A 31 -30.05 -17.19 -12.02
N GLY A 32 -29.24 -16.61 -12.91
CA GLY A 32 -27.82 -16.87 -12.97
C GLY A 32 -27.21 -16.29 -11.71
N CYS A 33 -27.20 -17.07 -10.63
CA CYS A 33 -26.16 -16.96 -9.63
C CYS A 33 -24.84 -17.29 -10.34
N GLN A 34 -24.31 -16.33 -11.11
CA GLN A 34 -22.91 -16.31 -11.44
C GLN A 34 -22.22 -16.13 -10.08
N SER A 35 -21.84 -17.24 -9.47
CA SER A 35 -20.80 -17.24 -8.47
C SER A 35 -19.62 -16.54 -9.16
N LEU A 36 -19.36 -15.29 -8.78
CA LEU A 36 -18.13 -14.59 -9.11
C LEU A 36 -16.99 -15.61 -9.00
N PRO A 37 -16.06 -15.68 -9.97
CA PRO A 37 -14.89 -16.54 -9.85
C PRO A 37 -14.35 -16.34 -8.44
N GLY A 38 -14.27 -17.42 -7.65
CA GLY A 38 -14.00 -17.35 -6.22
C GLY A 38 -12.61 -16.80 -5.98
N PHE A 39 -12.46 -15.48 -6.02
CA PHE A 39 -11.22 -14.80 -5.75
C PHE A 39 -10.85 -15.07 -4.30
N SER A 40 -9.68 -15.66 -4.08
CA SER A 40 -9.16 -15.83 -2.73
C SER A 40 -8.93 -14.44 -2.15
N LEU A 41 -9.75 -14.02 -1.17
CA LEU A 41 -9.58 -12.74 -0.49
C LEU A 41 -8.23 -12.64 0.20
N ASN A 42 -7.71 -13.77 0.69
CA ASN A 42 -6.35 -13.87 1.21
C ASN A 42 -5.30 -13.47 0.15
N GLU A 43 -5.47 -13.96 -1.07
CA GLU A 43 -4.56 -13.61 -2.17
C GLU A 43 -4.73 -12.16 -2.61
N ALA A 44 -5.95 -11.62 -2.59
CA ALA A 44 -6.19 -10.22 -2.89
C ALA A 44 -5.49 -9.28 -1.89
N VAL A 45 -5.58 -9.59 -0.58
CA VAL A 45 -4.87 -8.83 0.47
C VAL A 45 -3.35 -8.96 0.30
N ARG A 46 -2.84 -10.18 0.04
CA ARG A 46 -1.41 -10.39 -0.22
C ARG A 46 -0.93 -9.59 -1.42
N ARG A 47 -1.68 -9.63 -2.53
CA ARG A 47 -1.36 -8.93 -3.76
C ARG A 47 -1.39 -7.42 -3.58
N LEU A 48 -2.41 -6.91 -2.90
CA LEU A 48 -2.53 -5.49 -2.52
C LEU A 48 -1.29 -5.03 -1.74
N LEU A 49 -0.95 -5.73 -0.65
CA LEU A 49 0.21 -5.43 0.18
C LEU A 49 1.54 -5.54 -0.58
N THR A 50 1.64 -6.51 -1.50
CA THR A 50 2.84 -6.68 -2.32
C THR A 50 3.07 -5.46 -3.20
N ILE A 51 2.05 -5.03 -3.95
CA ILE A 51 2.16 -3.88 -4.85
C ILE A 51 2.36 -2.58 -4.05
N SER A 52 1.57 -2.36 -2.99
CA SER A 52 1.70 -1.15 -2.19
C SER A 52 3.07 -1.04 -1.51
N SER A 53 3.60 -2.15 -1.01
CA SER A 53 4.94 -2.16 -0.40
C SER A 53 6.03 -1.94 -1.44
N GLN A 54 5.93 -2.55 -2.61
CA GLN A 54 6.90 -2.35 -3.70
C GLN A 54 6.95 -0.90 -4.14
N ASN A 55 5.80 -0.27 -4.37
CA ASN A 55 5.74 1.14 -4.76
C ASN A 55 6.29 2.06 -3.66
N ALA A 56 5.88 1.83 -2.41
CA ALA A 56 6.35 2.62 -1.27
C ALA A 56 7.88 2.55 -1.11
N PHE A 57 8.47 1.35 -1.12
CA PHE A 57 9.93 1.22 -1.04
C PHE A 57 10.63 1.74 -2.30
N ALA A 58 10.05 1.58 -3.49
CA ALA A 58 10.60 2.14 -4.71
C ALA A 58 10.68 3.67 -4.66
N GLN A 59 9.74 4.34 -4.01
CA GLN A 59 9.76 5.79 -3.76
C GLN A 59 10.75 6.16 -2.66
N LEU A 60 10.65 5.54 -1.48
CA LEU A 60 11.45 5.88 -0.30
C LEU A 60 12.95 5.68 -0.50
N LEU A 61 13.32 4.66 -1.28
CA LEU A 61 14.72 4.30 -1.55
C LEU A 61 15.34 5.04 -2.74
N GLN A 62 14.60 5.93 -3.41
CA GLN A 62 15.23 6.85 -4.35
C GLN A 62 16.20 7.80 -3.63
N PRO A 63 17.23 8.32 -4.32
CA PRO A 63 18.02 9.42 -3.80
C PRO A 63 17.10 10.56 -3.33
N GLY A 64 17.16 10.90 -2.04
CA GLY A 64 16.32 11.94 -1.45
C GLY A 64 14.89 11.51 -1.09
N GLY A 65 14.50 10.25 -1.28
CA GLY A 65 13.11 9.77 -1.05
C GLY A 65 12.56 10.08 0.35
N PHE A 66 13.40 9.96 1.38
CA PHE A 66 13.05 10.42 2.74
C PHE A 66 13.13 11.94 2.89
N TYR A 67 14.07 12.64 2.24
CA TYR A 67 14.32 14.05 2.53
C TYR A 67 13.43 15.03 1.74
N ASP A 68 13.17 14.74 0.47
CA ASP A 68 12.55 15.66 -0.48
C ASP A 68 11.03 15.70 -0.34
N ASN A 69 10.40 14.60 0.08
CA ASN A 69 8.98 14.57 0.43
C ASN A 69 8.78 14.96 1.90
N GLU A 70 8.05 16.05 2.14
CA GLU A 70 7.75 16.51 3.51
C GLU A 70 7.01 15.47 4.35
N LEU A 71 6.19 14.61 3.71
CA LEU A 71 5.44 13.57 4.41
C LEU A 71 6.30 12.40 4.89
N ASP A 72 7.47 12.21 4.29
CA ASP A 72 8.38 11.08 4.54
C ASP A 72 9.67 11.51 5.24
N ARG A 73 9.80 12.81 5.47
CA ARG A 73 10.94 13.46 6.10
C ARG A 73 11.05 13.11 7.56
N ILE A 74 12.19 12.54 7.90
CA ILE A 74 12.55 12.28 9.29
C ILE A 74 12.79 13.62 9.98
N PRO A 75 11.98 13.96 11.01
CA PRO A 75 12.20 15.16 11.79
C PRO A 75 13.45 15.00 12.65
N LEU A 76 14.00 16.11 13.11
CA LEU A 76 15.05 16.09 14.12
C LEU A 76 14.48 15.47 15.42
N PRO A 77 15.11 14.42 15.98
CA PRO A 77 14.71 13.84 17.24
C PRO A 77 14.69 14.88 18.39
N ALA A 78 13.77 14.71 19.33
CA ALA A 78 13.56 15.62 20.47
C ALA A 78 14.83 15.84 21.32
N GLN A 79 15.70 14.83 21.42
CA GLN A 79 16.99 14.94 22.12
C GLN A 79 17.93 16.02 21.54
N PHE A 80 17.71 16.48 20.30
CA PHE A 80 18.42 17.65 19.76
C PHE A 80 17.78 18.98 20.19
N GLY A 81 16.51 19.00 20.58
CA GLY A 81 15.83 20.19 21.12
C GLY A 81 16.07 20.41 22.62
N GLU A 82 16.40 19.36 23.36
CA GLU A 82 16.58 19.38 24.82
C GLU A 82 18.01 19.71 25.28
N GLY A 83 18.94 19.93 24.35
CA GLY A 83 20.31 20.28 24.70
C GLY A 83 20.46 21.66 25.34
N GLY A 84 21.46 21.81 26.22
CA GLY A 84 21.77 23.06 26.90
C GLY A 84 22.04 24.26 25.96
N ALA A 85 22.18 25.46 26.53
CA ALA A 85 22.22 26.74 25.79
C ALA A 85 23.23 26.81 24.62
N ILE A 86 24.33 26.07 24.70
CA ILE A 86 25.37 25.94 23.66
C ILE A 86 24.87 25.10 22.47
N LEU A 87 24.15 24.01 22.74
CA LEU A 87 23.50 23.19 21.72
C LEU A 87 22.46 24.00 20.96
N GLY A 88 21.66 24.78 21.71
CA GLY A 88 20.68 25.69 21.15
C GLY A 88 21.30 26.74 20.23
N ALA A 89 22.55 27.17 20.45
CA ALA A 89 23.23 28.15 19.60
C ALA A 89 23.74 27.56 18.28
N VAL A 90 24.38 26.38 18.32
CA VAL A 90 24.86 25.68 17.10
C VAL A 90 23.69 25.17 16.28
N LEU A 91 22.68 24.60 16.94
CA LEU A 91 21.45 24.15 16.30
C LEU A 91 20.56 25.32 15.88
N ARG A 92 20.78 26.58 16.28
CA ARG A 92 20.00 27.72 15.75
C ARG A 92 20.37 28.07 14.30
N SER A 93 21.52 27.61 13.80
CA SER A 93 21.90 27.80 12.40
C SER A 93 21.00 26.95 11.48
N PRO A 94 20.20 27.56 10.58
CA PRO A 94 19.37 26.82 9.63
C PRO A 94 20.20 25.88 8.77
N ALA A 95 21.37 26.36 8.29
CA ALA A 95 22.27 25.57 7.47
C ALA A 95 22.81 24.33 8.20
N PHE A 96 22.97 24.39 9.52
CA PHE A 96 23.40 23.25 10.31
C PHE A 96 22.27 22.23 10.50
N ARG A 97 21.06 22.70 10.83
CA ARG A 97 19.86 21.85 10.96
C ARG A 97 19.60 21.09 9.68
N ASP A 98 19.64 21.76 8.54
CA ASP A 98 19.38 21.14 7.24
C ASP A 98 20.41 20.05 6.93
N ARG A 99 21.69 20.27 7.26
CA ARG A 99 22.74 19.27 7.05
C ARG A 99 22.56 18.08 8.00
N LEU A 100 22.27 18.32 9.27
CA LEU A 100 22.01 17.25 10.25
C LEU A 100 20.80 16.43 9.82
N GLN A 101 19.70 17.08 9.46
CA GLN A 101 18.48 16.43 9.03
C GLN A 101 18.70 15.60 7.77
N ARG A 102 19.46 16.09 6.79
CA ARG A 102 19.88 15.27 5.63
C ARG A 102 20.59 14.00 6.05
N GLN A 103 21.51 14.07 7.01
CA GLN A 103 22.24 12.91 7.48
C GLN A 103 21.34 11.90 8.22
N LEU A 104 20.37 12.38 9.00
CA LEU A 104 19.38 11.49 9.62
C LEU A 104 18.49 10.81 8.58
N ASN A 105 18.10 11.52 7.51
CA ASN A 105 17.29 10.96 6.43
C ASN A 105 18.08 9.96 5.58
N ILE A 106 19.38 10.18 5.36
CA ILE A 106 20.29 9.18 4.76
C ILE A 106 20.37 7.93 5.64
N ALA A 107 20.54 8.10 6.96
CA ALA A 107 20.55 6.98 7.89
C ALA A 107 19.23 6.21 7.90
N ALA A 108 18.10 6.91 7.85
CA ALA A 108 16.78 6.30 7.75
C ALA A 108 16.58 5.53 6.45
N ALA A 109 17.07 6.02 5.31
CA ALA A 109 17.05 5.29 4.05
C ALA A 109 17.80 3.96 4.15
N GLN A 110 19.00 3.94 4.76
CA GLN A 110 19.75 2.69 5.01
C GLN A 110 18.98 1.72 5.94
N GLY A 111 18.29 2.26 6.95
CA GLY A 111 17.35 1.47 7.74
C GLY A 111 16.23 0.87 6.88
N ALA A 112 15.62 1.66 6.01
CA ALA A 112 14.53 1.23 5.14
C ALA A 112 14.97 0.15 4.14
N GLU A 113 16.19 0.23 3.59
CA GLU A 113 16.79 -0.83 2.77
C GLU A 113 16.83 -2.15 3.53
N ARG A 114 17.17 -2.11 4.82
CA ARG A 114 17.17 -3.28 5.69
C ARG A 114 15.77 -3.80 5.99
N ALA A 115 14.76 -2.94 6.06
CA ALA A 115 13.37 -3.31 6.36
C ALA A 115 12.62 -3.92 5.17
N ALA A 116 12.92 -3.50 3.94
CA ALA A 116 12.24 -3.94 2.72
C ALA A 116 12.08 -5.48 2.56
N PRO A 117 13.15 -6.30 2.72
CA PRO A 117 13.01 -7.76 2.63
C PRO A 117 12.14 -8.34 3.75
N LEU A 118 12.18 -7.77 4.97
CA LEU A 118 11.37 -8.25 6.10
C LEU A 118 9.88 -8.03 5.86
N VAL A 119 9.50 -6.87 5.29
CA VAL A 119 8.11 -6.61 4.91
C VAL A 119 7.67 -7.58 3.81
N THR A 120 8.51 -7.79 2.80
CA THR A 120 8.23 -8.72 1.71
C THR A 120 8.00 -10.15 2.23
N ASP A 121 8.88 -10.63 3.11
CA ASP A 121 8.77 -11.96 3.70
C ASP A 121 7.55 -12.08 4.62
N ALA A 122 7.23 -11.03 5.38
CA ALA A 122 6.04 -10.99 6.21
C ALA A 122 4.76 -11.09 5.37
N ILE A 123 4.68 -10.39 4.24
CA ILE A 123 3.52 -10.46 3.31
C ILE A 123 3.38 -11.87 2.73
N ARG A 124 4.49 -12.48 2.32
CA ARG A 124 4.50 -13.83 1.75
C ARG A 124 3.98 -14.86 2.76
N ASN A 125 4.45 -14.77 4.00
CA ASN A 125 4.14 -15.72 5.07
C ASN A 125 2.87 -15.39 5.86
N ALA A 126 2.28 -14.20 5.65
CA ALA A 126 1.08 -13.78 6.36
C ALA A 126 -0.10 -14.69 6.03
N SER A 127 -0.83 -15.07 7.08
CA SER A 127 -2.18 -15.61 7.00
C SER A 127 -3.15 -14.52 7.46
N PHE A 128 -4.20 -14.26 6.68
CA PHE A 128 -5.20 -13.25 7.00
C PHE A 128 -6.42 -13.95 7.59
N ALA A 129 -6.48 -14.00 8.92
CA ALA A 129 -7.52 -14.71 9.67
C ALA A 129 -8.94 -14.26 9.27
N ASP A 130 -9.12 -12.96 9.01
CA ASP A 130 -10.34 -12.39 8.45
C ASP A 130 -10.02 -11.49 7.24
N ALA A 131 -9.68 -12.13 6.13
CA ALA A 131 -9.44 -11.43 4.86
C ALA A 131 -10.66 -10.62 4.40
N THR A 132 -11.88 -11.01 4.78
CA THR A 132 -13.11 -10.27 4.44
C THR A 132 -13.16 -8.93 5.16
N ALA A 133 -12.88 -8.92 6.46
CA ALA A 133 -12.80 -7.68 7.23
C ALA A 133 -11.71 -6.75 6.73
N ILE A 134 -10.55 -7.29 6.32
CA ILE A 134 -9.46 -6.47 5.77
C ILE A 134 -9.86 -5.87 4.42
N VAL A 135 -10.46 -6.66 3.52
CA VAL A 135 -10.91 -6.17 2.22
C VAL A 135 -11.99 -5.09 2.36
N ARG A 136 -12.96 -5.29 3.26
CA ARG A 136 -14.05 -4.33 3.53
C ARG A 136 -13.69 -3.22 4.51
N GLY A 137 -12.48 -3.26 5.05
CA GLY A 137 -12.00 -2.29 6.03
C GLY A 137 -11.71 -0.93 5.42
N GLY A 138 -11.18 -0.04 6.26
CA GLY A 138 -10.75 1.28 5.83
C GLY A 138 -9.63 1.27 4.78
N PRO A 139 -9.24 2.46 4.30
CA PRO A 139 -8.29 2.62 3.18
C PRO A 139 -6.89 2.03 3.45
N ARG A 140 -6.55 1.76 4.71
CA ARG A 140 -5.25 1.22 5.15
C ARG A 140 -5.36 -0.12 5.88
N ALA A 141 -6.51 -0.79 5.81
CA ALA A 141 -6.80 -1.92 6.68
C ALA A 141 -5.79 -3.08 6.54
N ALA A 142 -5.26 -3.34 5.33
CA ALA A 142 -4.27 -4.39 5.14
C ALA A 142 -2.90 -3.99 5.73
N THR A 143 -2.50 -2.74 5.51
CA THR A 143 -1.27 -2.15 6.04
C THR A 143 -1.27 -2.16 7.56
N ASP A 144 -2.37 -1.73 8.17
CA ASP A 144 -2.51 -1.68 9.62
C ASP A 144 -2.48 -3.09 10.24
N TYR A 145 -3.13 -4.07 9.58
CA TYR A 145 -3.05 -5.47 9.98
C TYR A 145 -1.61 -6.01 9.93
N LEU A 146 -0.91 -5.79 8.81
CA LEU A 146 0.47 -6.25 8.64
C LEU A 146 1.42 -5.58 9.65
N ARG A 147 1.29 -4.27 9.85
CA ARG A 147 2.03 -3.50 10.84
C ARG A 147 1.82 -4.05 12.25
N GLY A 148 0.57 -4.34 12.61
CA GLY A 148 0.23 -4.92 13.92
C GLY A 148 0.91 -6.28 14.15
N ASN A 149 0.96 -7.13 13.12
CA ASN A 149 1.58 -8.45 13.22
C ASN A 149 3.11 -8.43 13.26
N LEU A 150 3.74 -7.45 12.61
CA LEU A 150 5.20 -7.28 12.66
C LEU A 150 5.68 -6.63 13.95
N GLY A 151 4.82 -5.84 14.61
CA GLY A 151 5.14 -5.14 15.85
C GLY A 151 6.45 -4.35 15.75
N ASN A 152 7.39 -4.63 16.66
CA ASN A 152 8.67 -3.93 16.72
C ASN A 152 9.79 -4.60 15.89
N ALA A 153 9.50 -5.63 15.11
CA ALA A 153 10.51 -6.37 14.36
C ALA A 153 11.25 -5.48 13.35
N LEU A 154 10.53 -4.60 12.64
CA LEU A 154 11.12 -3.65 11.70
C LEU A 154 12.10 -2.71 12.40
N ILE A 155 11.66 -2.07 13.49
CA ILE A 155 12.52 -1.15 14.26
C ILE A 155 13.78 -1.88 14.72
N THR A 156 13.64 -3.08 15.27
CA THR A 156 14.77 -3.90 15.76
C THR A 156 15.78 -4.21 14.64
N ALA A 157 15.29 -4.46 13.42
CA ALA A 157 16.15 -4.75 12.27
C ALA A 157 16.83 -3.50 11.71
N MET A 158 16.18 -2.33 11.74
CA MET A 158 16.72 -1.09 11.17
C MET A 158 17.76 -0.41 12.07
N VAL A 159 17.56 -0.46 13.39
CA VAL A 159 18.36 0.33 14.35
C VAL A 159 19.87 0.08 14.24
N PRO A 160 20.38 -1.15 14.07
CA PRO A 160 21.82 -1.39 13.90
C PRO A 160 22.41 -0.69 12.66
N GLU A 161 21.70 -0.74 11.52
CA GLU A 161 22.13 -0.11 10.27
C GLU A 161 22.11 1.42 10.38
N ILE A 162 21.04 1.97 10.95
CA ILE A 162 20.95 3.41 11.24
C ILE A 162 22.11 3.85 12.15
N GLY A 163 22.40 3.08 13.21
CA GLY A 163 23.53 3.35 14.10
C GLY A 163 24.89 3.26 13.39
N GLY A 164 25.04 2.37 12.40
CA GLY A 164 26.19 2.31 11.51
C GLY A 164 26.32 3.58 10.65
N ALA A 165 25.23 3.96 9.99
CA ALA A 165 25.14 5.15 9.14
C ALA A 165 25.55 6.43 9.89
N LEU A 166 24.98 6.62 11.09
CA LEU A 166 25.27 7.78 11.93
C LEU A 166 26.71 7.82 12.41
N ARG A 167 27.36 6.66 12.58
CA ARG A 167 28.79 6.57 12.92
C ARG A 167 29.70 6.91 11.75
N LEU A 168 29.34 6.51 10.53
CA LEU A 168 30.12 6.83 9.33
C LEU A 168 29.95 8.30 8.91
N ALA A 169 28.79 8.91 9.16
CA ALA A 169 28.51 10.33 8.90
C ALA A 169 29.30 11.30 9.80
N GLN A 170 30.13 10.79 10.73
CA GLN A 170 30.89 11.56 11.72
C GLN A 170 32.00 12.46 11.13
N ASN A 171 32.20 12.50 9.82
CA ASN A 171 33.33 13.23 9.25
C ASN A 171 33.20 14.75 9.15
N ASP A 172 32.12 15.41 9.62
CA ASP A 172 32.23 16.84 10.03
C ASP A 172 31.03 17.39 10.83
N ILE A 173 29.80 17.32 10.30
CA ILE A 173 28.62 17.99 10.91
C ILE A 173 27.90 17.14 11.96
N VAL A 174 27.68 15.86 11.68
CA VAL A 174 26.99 14.95 12.62
C VAL A 174 27.83 14.78 13.87
N ALA A 175 29.15 14.66 13.75
CA ALA A 175 30.03 14.62 14.90
C ALA A 175 30.07 15.94 15.67
N GLN A 176 29.97 17.10 15.02
CA GLN A 176 29.83 18.38 15.74
C GLN A 176 28.51 18.46 16.50
N ALA A 177 27.39 18.03 15.89
CA ALA A 177 26.08 17.99 16.54
C ALA A 177 26.11 17.05 17.74
N ILE A 178 26.62 15.85 17.52
CA ILE A 178 26.77 14.78 18.51
C ILE A 178 27.70 15.24 19.65
N ARG A 179 28.88 15.80 19.36
CA ARG A 179 29.82 16.30 20.40
C ARG A 179 29.28 17.49 21.18
N ALA A 180 28.47 18.34 20.56
CA ALA A 180 27.85 19.46 21.25
C ALA A 180 26.82 18.97 22.29
N VAL A 181 26.19 17.79 22.08
CA VAL A 181 25.33 17.12 23.06
C VAL A 181 26.25 16.38 24.03
N SER A 182 26.46 16.93 25.23
CA SER A 182 27.16 16.19 26.29
C SER A 182 26.44 14.86 26.58
N GLY A 183 27.14 13.72 26.54
CA GLY A 183 26.58 12.41 26.90
C GLY A 183 25.91 11.63 25.76
N VAL A 184 26.51 11.65 24.56
CA VAL A 184 26.03 11.01 23.33
C VAL A 184 25.45 9.60 23.52
N ASP A 185 24.15 9.48 23.26
CA ASP A 185 23.50 8.19 23.06
C ASP A 185 23.19 7.99 21.56
N VAL A 186 24.20 7.60 20.77
CA VAL A 186 24.01 7.27 19.33
C VAL A 186 22.95 6.18 19.18
N GLN A 187 22.86 5.27 20.14
CA GLN A 187 21.88 4.19 20.13
C GLN A 187 20.46 4.74 20.33
N GLY A 188 20.28 5.69 21.24
CA GLY A 188 19.03 6.43 21.44
C GLY A 188 18.62 7.25 20.21
N ILE A 189 19.59 7.88 19.54
CA ILE A 189 19.36 8.55 18.25
C ILE A 189 18.95 7.56 17.17
N ALA A 190 19.68 6.47 17.01
CA ALA A 190 19.35 5.43 16.03
C ALA A 190 17.97 4.82 16.30
N THR A 191 17.61 4.61 17.57
CA THR A 191 16.29 4.14 17.98
C THR A 191 15.19 5.13 17.62
N SER A 192 15.41 6.42 17.88
CA SER A 192 14.45 7.48 17.56
C SER A 192 14.24 7.62 16.05
N VAL A 193 15.33 7.62 15.28
CA VAL A 193 15.30 7.62 13.81
C VAL A 193 14.65 6.35 13.28
N GLY A 194 14.91 5.18 13.88
CA GLY A 194 14.30 3.91 13.50
C GLY A 194 12.79 3.87 13.72
N ARG A 195 12.30 4.45 14.82
CA ARG A 195 10.85 4.60 15.04
C ARG A 195 10.21 5.53 14.00
N ALA A 196 10.81 6.70 13.77
CA ALA A 196 10.33 7.64 12.76
C ALA A 196 10.34 7.03 11.35
N ALA A 197 11.42 6.34 10.98
CA ALA A 197 11.53 5.62 9.71
C ALA A 197 10.48 4.52 9.58
N ASN A 198 10.22 3.77 10.65
CA ASN A 198 9.15 2.77 10.68
C ASN A 198 7.78 3.40 10.40
N ASP A 199 7.47 4.55 11.03
CA ASP A 199 6.21 5.26 10.80
C ASP A 199 6.09 5.76 9.37
N VAL A 200 7.17 6.33 8.80
CA VAL A 200 7.22 6.76 7.40
C VAL A 200 6.97 5.59 6.45
N ILE A 201 7.66 4.46 6.64
CA ILE A 201 7.47 3.25 5.83
C ILE A 201 6.00 2.82 5.84
N TRP A 202 5.39 2.66 7.02
CA TRP A 202 4.00 2.23 7.11
C TRP A 202 3.02 3.26 6.55
N ASN A 203 3.32 4.56 6.66
CA ASN A 203 2.51 5.62 6.05
C ASN A 203 2.60 5.59 4.53
N ALA A 204 3.79 5.39 3.97
CA ALA A 204 3.97 5.24 2.53
C ALA A 204 3.21 4.03 1.98
N ILE A 205 3.37 2.85 2.61
CA ILE A 205 2.64 1.63 2.22
C ILE A 205 1.13 1.84 2.32
N GLY A 206 0.66 2.52 3.36
CA GLY A 206 -0.75 2.80 3.57
C GLY A 206 -1.34 3.80 2.56
N ARG A 207 -0.56 4.79 2.13
CA ARG A 207 -0.99 5.71 1.05
C ARG A 207 -1.14 4.95 -0.27
N GLU A 208 -0.16 4.11 -0.62
CA GLU A 208 -0.24 3.25 -1.80
C GLU A 208 -1.42 2.27 -1.74
N GLU A 209 -1.69 1.67 -0.56
CA GLU A 209 -2.90 0.85 -0.37
C GLU A 209 -4.18 1.66 -0.62
N ALA A 210 -4.27 2.86 -0.05
CA ALA A 210 -5.42 3.74 -0.20
C ALA A 210 -5.64 4.12 -1.67
N ASP A 211 -4.56 4.46 -2.39
CA ASP A 211 -4.59 4.82 -3.80
C ASP A 211 -5.04 3.64 -4.68
N ILE A 212 -4.55 2.43 -4.40
CA ILE A 212 -5.00 1.20 -5.09
C ILE A 212 -6.49 0.94 -4.82
N ARG A 213 -6.95 1.10 -3.57
CA ARG A 213 -8.37 0.90 -3.23
C ARG A 213 -9.27 1.94 -3.90
N ALA A 214 -8.82 3.19 -4.00
CA ALA A 214 -9.55 4.27 -4.64
C ALA A 214 -9.62 4.12 -6.17
N ASN A 215 -8.56 3.59 -6.79
CA ASN A 215 -8.51 3.36 -8.23
C ASN A 215 -7.87 2.00 -8.58
N PRO A 216 -8.56 0.88 -8.35
CA PRO A 216 -7.99 -0.45 -8.53
C PRO A 216 -7.68 -0.76 -9.99
N ARG A 217 -8.31 -0.07 -10.94
CA ARG A 217 -8.01 -0.19 -12.37
C ARG A 217 -6.60 0.25 -12.74
N ALA A 218 -6.00 1.18 -11.98
CA ALA A 218 -4.62 1.62 -12.20
C ALA A 218 -3.60 0.49 -12.03
N THR A 219 -3.93 -0.56 -11.26
CA THR A 219 -3.04 -1.71 -11.05
C THR A 219 -2.93 -2.63 -12.26
N ASN A 220 -3.88 -2.56 -13.20
CA ASN A 220 -4.06 -3.55 -14.28
C ASN A 220 -4.11 -5.02 -13.78
N ASP A 221 -4.44 -5.24 -12.51
CA ASP A 221 -4.48 -6.56 -11.89
C ASP A 221 -5.94 -7.04 -11.79
N PRO A 222 -6.35 -8.10 -12.52
CA PRO A 222 -7.73 -8.55 -12.52
C PRO A 222 -8.27 -8.95 -11.15
N LEU A 223 -7.41 -9.46 -10.25
CA LEU A 223 -7.79 -9.83 -8.89
C LEU A 223 -8.12 -8.58 -8.06
N LEU A 224 -7.25 -7.57 -8.09
CA LEU A 224 -7.47 -6.33 -7.36
C LEU A 224 -8.65 -5.52 -7.94
N ILE A 225 -8.77 -5.48 -9.27
CA ILE A 225 -9.91 -4.87 -9.96
C ILE A 225 -11.22 -5.56 -9.55
N GLY A 226 -11.24 -6.89 -9.52
CA GLY A 226 -12.43 -7.66 -9.13
C GLY A 226 -12.83 -7.43 -7.67
N VAL A 227 -11.87 -7.45 -6.76
CA VAL A 227 -12.13 -7.37 -5.30
C VAL A 227 -12.43 -5.94 -4.84
N PHE A 228 -11.68 -4.95 -5.30
CA PHE A 228 -11.81 -3.56 -4.84
C PHE A 228 -12.66 -2.69 -5.77
N GLY A 229 -12.78 -3.05 -7.05
CA GLY A 229 -13.59 -2.28 -8.01
C GLY A 229 -15.10 -2.42 -7.82
N LEU A 230 -15.56 -3.54 -7.22
CA LEU A 230 -16.97 -3.75 -6.88
C LEU A 230 -17.34 -3.10 -5.53
N ASN A 231 -16.40 -3.02 -4.59
CA ASN A 231 -16.62 -2.47 -3.25
C ASN A 231 -16.59 -0.93 -3.19
N GLY A 232 -16.01 -0.25 -4.18
CA GLY A 232 -16.05 1.23 -4.28
C GLY A 232 -17.34 1.79 -4.87
N ALA A 233 -18.29 0.93 -5.27
CA ALA A 233 -19.57 1.29 -5.89
C ALA A 233 -20.79 1.09 -4.95
N LEU A 234 -20.55 0.71 -3.70
CA LEU A 234 -21.55 0.59 -2.62
C LEU A 234 -21.25 1.62 -1.53
#